data_AF-A0AAD9R2X8-F1
#
_entry.id   AF-A0AAD9R2X8-F1
#
_cell.length_a   1.000
_cell.length_b   1.000
_cell.length_c   1.000
_cell.angle_alpha   90.00
_cell.angle_beta   90.00
_cell.angle_gamma   90.00
#
_symmetry.space_group_name_H-M   'P 1'
#
loop_
_entity.id
_entity.type
_entity.pdbx_description
1 polymer ?
#
loop_
_entity_poly.entity_id
_entity_poly.type
_entity_poly.pdbx_seq_one_letter_code
_entity_poly.pdbx_strand_id
1 'polypeptide(L)'
;MEVSCWFQVFGCLIAVAIFIYRTLRLPKSDPSLSKSFLRKETSEKTSSPAIIAHRGGSAEAPENTLAAFKMAKENGAYGVEFDVDFTKDGKAVVIHDSTVDRTTNGKGLVGEFTFEEIRKLDASCKHPLSDKFPKEKIPALEEVVELCSSLGLKMLIEIKKGTNVKESDASSYIKLNVLSFLTQSVCSAHFHLNLF
;
A
#
# COMPACT_ATOMS: atom_id res chain seq x y z
N MET A 1 36.13 26.12 -21.46
CA MET A 1 35.61 25.21 -20.42
C MET A 1 34.71 26.01 -19.46
N GLU A 2 33.51 26.40 -19.87
CA GLU A 2 32.60 27.18 -18.97
C GLU A 2 31.12 26.80 -19.09
N VAL A 3 30.74 26.01 -20.09
CA VAL A 3 29.32 25.71 -20.37
C VAL A 3 28.73 24.69 -19.39
N SER A 4 29.56 23.86 -18.74
CA SER A 4 29.10 22.78 -17.84
C SER A 4 28.62 23.26 -16.46
N CYS A 5 29.10 24.40 -15.98
CA CYS A 5 28.73 24.90 -14.65
C CYS A 5 27.30 25.46 -14.60
N TRP A 6 26.86 26.10 -15.70
CA TRP A 6 25.54 26.72 -15.78
C TRP A 6 24.40 25.71 -15.82
N PHE A 7 24.57 24.56 -16.50
CA PHE A 7 23.56 23.50 -16.53
C PHE A 7 23.33 22.87 -15.15
N GLN A 8 24.39 22.70 -14.36
CA GLN A 8 24.29 22.17 -12.99
C GLN A 8 23.51 23.12 -12.08
N VAL A 9 23.80 24.42 -12.17
CA VAL A 9 23.15 25.45 -11.34
C VAL A 9 21.67 25.63 -11.74
N PHE A 10 21.36 25.68 -13.04
CA PHE A 10 19.98 25.77 -13.51
C PHE A 10 19.16 24.51 -13.16
N GLY A 11 19.75 23.32 -13.26
CA GLY A 11 19.11 22.07 -12.85
C GLY A 11 18.75 22.05 -11.36
N CYS A 12 19.68 22.49 -10.50
CA CYS A 12 19.44 22.61 -9.06
C CYS A 12 18.33 23.64 -8.75
N LEU A 13 18.31 24.78 -9.43
CA LEU A 13 17.28 25.80 -9.23
C LEU A 13 15.88 25.31 -9.65
N ILE A 14 15.78 24.54 -10.74
CA ILE A 14 14.52 23.93 -11.17
C ILE A 14 14.05 22.87 -10.16
N ALA A 15 14.95 22.02 -9.67
CA ALA A 15 14.60 21.01 -8.66
C ALA A 15 14.13 21.65 -7.35
N VAL A 16 14.81 22.71 -6.89
CA VAL A 16 14.41 23.49 -5.72
C VAL A 16 13.07 24.19 -5.94
N ALA A 17 12.84 24.77 -7.12
CA ALA A 17 11.56 25.39 -7.47
C ALA A 17 10.41 24.38 -7.52
N ILE A 18 10.63 23.18 -8.05
CA ILE A 18 9.64 22.08 -8.05
C ILE A 18 9.38 21.61 -6.61
N PHE A 19 10.42 21.48 -5.78
CA PHE A 19 10.27 21.10 -4.38
C PHE A 19 9.50 22.14 -3.56
N ILE A 20 9.80 23.43 -3.74
CA ILE A 20 9.06 24.54 -3.12
C ILE A 20 7.62 24.59 -3.63
N TYR A 21 7.41 24.45 -4.93
CA TYR A 21 6.06 24.42 -5.51
C TYR A 21 5.23 23.25 -4.97
N ARG A 22 5.84 22.06 -4.82
CA ARG A 22 5.17 20.89 -4.23
C ARG A 22 4.87 21.09 -2.74
N THR A 23 5.79 21.68 -1.97
CA THR A 23 5.55 21.94 -0.53
C THR A 23 4.55 23.06 -0.28
N LEU A 24 4.46 24.06 -1.16
CA LEU A 24 3.49 25.17 -1.04
C LEU A 24 2.09 24.81 -1.55
N ARG A 25 1.94 23.83 -2.46
CA ARG A 25 0.63 23.34 -2.95
C ARG A 25 0.05 22.17 -2.16
N LEU A 26 0.85 21.50 -1.34
CA LEU A 26 0.31 20.50 -0.43
C LEU A 26 -0.36 21.23 0.75
N PRO A 27 -1.66 20.99 1.02
CA PRO A 27 -2.30 21.56 2.19
C PRO A 27 -1.53 21.10 3.42
N LYS A 28 -1.07 22.05 4.25
CA LYS A 28 -0.47 21.72 5.54
C LYS A 28 -1.49 20.89 6.31
N SER A 29 -1.07 19.74 6.84
CA SER A 29 -1.94 18.87 7.62
C SER A 29 -2.49 19.64 8.81
N ASP A 30 -3.79 19.97 8.78
CA ASP A 30 -4.47 20.67 9.85
C ASP A 30 -4.82 19.69 10.99
N PRO A 31 -4.28 19.88 12.21
CA PRO A 31 -4.56 19.03 13.36
C PRO A 31 -6.03 19.07 13.82
N SER A 32 -6.80 20.07 13.41
CA SER A 32 -8.23 20.15 13.68
C SER A 32 -9.05 19.28 12.72
N LEU A 33 -8.56 19.11 11.49
CA LEU A 33 -9.12 18.20 10.49
C LEU A 33 -8.92 16.75 10.95
N SER A 34 -7.75 16.39 11.50
CA SER A 34 -7.56 15.05 12.06
C SER A 34 -8.53 14.75 13.21
N LYS A 35 -8.83 15.73 14.06
CA LYS A 35 -9.82 15.60 15.15
C LYS A 35 -11.28 15.56 14.67
N SER A 36 -11.65 16.28 13.61
CA SER A 36 -13.02 16.27 13.08
C SER A 36 -13.37 14.95 12.38
N PHE A 37 -12.38 14.29 11.77
CA PHE A 37 -12.53 12.96 11.20
C PHE A 37 -12.44 11.83 12.24
N LEU A 38 -11.67 12.01 13.32
CA LEU A 38 -11.69 11.12 14.49
C LEU A 38 -13.04 11.12 15.22
N ARG A 39 -13.90 12.10 14.97
CA ARG A 39 -15.25 12.17 15.52
C ARG A 39 -16.27 12.63 14.49
N LYS A 40 -16.49 11.80 13.49
CA LYS A 40 -17.83 11.61 12.96
C LYS A 40 -18.32 10.23 13.40
N GLU A 41 -18.49 10.09 14.71
CA GLU A 41 -19.43 9.10 15.23
C GLU A 41 -20.80 9.50 14.70
N THR A 42 -21.21 8.87 13.60
CA THR A 42 -22.63 8.60 13.41
C THR A 42 -23.07 7.89 14.69
N SER A 43 -24.06 8.46 15.35
CA SER A 43 -24.63 8.02 16.61
C SER A 43 -25.39 6.69 16.48
N GLU A 44 -24.76 5.70 15.86
CA GLU A 44 -25.14 4.30 15.96
C GLU A 44 -24.02 3.61 16.72
N LYS A 45 -24.27 3.46 18.02
CA LYS A 45 -23.49 2.66 18.94
C LYS A 45 -23.50 1.21 18.44
N THR A 46 -22.60 0.85 17.52
CA THR A 46 -22.33 -0.54 17.21
C THR A 46 -21.55 -1.10 18.40
N SER A 47 -22.22 -1.92 19.21
CA SER A 47 -21.68 -2.54 20.43
C SER A 47 -20.64 -3.64 20.16
N SER A 48 -20.15 -3.77 18.93
CA SER A 48 -19.27 -4.85 18.49
C SER A 48 -17.91 -4.29 18.04
N PRO A 49 -16.80 -4.97 18.36
CA PRO A 49 -15.47 -4.53 17.93
C PRO A 49 -15.37 -4.50 16.40
N ALA A 50 -14.67 -3.50 15.86
CA ALA A 50 -14.38 -3.44 14.43
C ALA A 50 -13.51 -4.63 14.02
N ILE A 51 -13.96 -5.40 13.03
CA ILE A 51 -13.22 -6.56 12.51
C ILE A 51 -12.28 -6.12 11.41
N ILE A 52 -10.99 -6.39 11.59
CA ILE A 52 -9.94 -6.18 10.60
C ILE A 52 -9.50 -7.55 10.08
N ALA A 53 -9.65 -7.79 8.78
CA ALA A 53 -9.24 -9.04 8.16
C ALA A 53 -7.71 -9.05 7.98
N HIS A 54 -7.02 -9.86 8.78
CA HIS A 54 -5.57 -10.05 8.73
C HIS A 54 -5.16 -10.64 7.38
N ARG A 55 -4.27 -9.96 6.67
CA ARG A 55 -3.85 -10.26 5.27
C ARG A 55 -5.02 -10.42 4.30
N GLY A 56 -6.11 -9.70 4.53
CA GLY A 56 -7.34 -9.80 3.74
C GLY A 56 -8.23 -11.00 4.06
N GLY A 57 -7.99 -11.75 5.14
CA GLY A 57 -8.79 -12.95 5.50
C GLY A 57 -8.19 -14.22 4.90
N SER A 58 -7.00 -14.58 5.39
CA SER A 58 -6.18 -15.67 4.85
C SER A 58 -6.76 -17.07 4.98
N ALA A 59 -7.86 -17.25 5.73
CA ALA A 59 -8.56 -18.52 5.83
C ALA A 59 -9.61 -18.69 4.72
N GLU A 60 -10.20 -17.59 4.26
CA GLU A 60 -11.31 -17.57 3.31
C GLU A 60 -10.83 -17.39 1.86
N ALA A 61 -9.65 -16.79 1.67
CA ALA A 61 -9.05 -16.52 0.37
C ALA A 61 -7.51 -16.45 0.47
N PRO A 62 -6.78 -16.63 -0.65
CA PRO A 62 -5.32 -16.55 -0.66
C PRO A 62 -4.83 -15.21 -0.09
N GLU A 63 -4.03 -15.27 0.98
CA GLU A 63 -3.58 -14.09 1.71
C GLU A 63 -2.94 -13.02 0.82
N ASN A 64 -3.12 -11.74 1.16
CA ASN A 64 -2.47 -10.61 0.48
C ASN A 64 -2.79 -10.51 -1.03
N THR A 65 -3.93 -11.05 -1.48
CA THR A 65 -4.42 -10.94 -2.87
C THR A 65 -5.63 -10.01 -3.00
N LEU A 66 -5.91 -9.54 -4.22
CA LEU A 66 -7.10 -8.75 -4.49
C LEU A 66 -8.39 -9.54 -4.21
N ALA A 67 -8.38 -10.86 -4.46
CA ALA A 67 -9.49 -11.73 -4.09
C ALA A 67 -9.75 -11.75 -2.58
N ALA A 68 -8.71 -11.82 -1.76
CA ALA A 68 -8.86 -11.77 -0.30
C ALA A 68 -9.49 -10.46 0.17
N PHE A 69 -9.05 -9.31 -0.35
CA PHE A 69 -9.65 -8.03 0.04
C PHE A 69 -11.12 -7.90 -0.39
N LYS A 70 -11.51 -8.46 -1.54
CA LYS A 70 -12.93 -8.54 -1.94
C LYS A 70 -13.73 -9.45 -1.00
N MET A 71 -13.21 -10.63 -0.69
CA MET A 71 -13.83 -11.59 0.23
C MET A 71 -14.00 -10.99 1.64
N ALA A 72 -13.00 -10.26 2.14
CA ALA A 72 -13.09 -9.56 3.41
C ALA A 72 -14.27 -8.57 3.43
N LYS A 73 -14.45 -7.81 2.35
CA LYS A 73 -15.60 -6.90 2.21
C LYS A 73 -16.92 -7.65 2.20
N GLU A 74 -17.01 -8.73 1.43
CA GLU A 74 -18.20 -9.58 1.32
C GLU A 74 -18.59 -10.18 2.69
N ASN A 75 -17.59 -10.53 3.50
CA ASN A 75 -17.77 -11.03 4.87
C ASN A 75 -18.04 -9.93 5.91
N GLY A 76 -18.17 -8.67 5.49
CA GLY A 76 -18.52 -7.56 6.38
C GLY A 76 -17.36 -7.00 7.21
N ALA A 77 -16.11 -7.24 6.81
CA ALA A 77 -14.96 -6.65 7.48
C ALA A 77 -15.03 -5.11 7.42
N TYR A 78 -14.68 -4.47 8.55
CA TYR A 78 -14.56 -3.01 8.62
C TYR A 78 -13.30 -2.52 7.90
N GLY A 79 -12.24 -3.32 7.95
CA GLY A 79 -10.98 -3.05 7.27
C GLY A 79 -10.16 -4.31 7.02
N VAL A 80 -9.02 -4.11 6.40
CA VAL A 80 -8.04 -5.15 6.09
C VAL A 80 -6.67 -4.71 6.59
N GLU A 81 -5.91 -5.68 7.06
CA GLU A 81 -4.47 -5.54 7.28
C GLU A 81 -3.76 -6.24 6.11
N PHE A 82 -2.60 -5.72 5.71
CA PHE A 82 -1.72 -6.37 4.75
C PHE A 82 -0.26 -5.90 4.87
N ASP A 83 0.63 -6.77 4.38
CA ASP A 83 2.07 -6.58 4.41
C ASP A 83 2.62 -6.01 3.11
N VAL A 84 3.61 -5.13 3.21
CA VAL A 84 4.31 -4.53 2.08
C VAL A 84 5.80 -4.85 2.12
N ASP A 85 6.30 -5.30 0.98
CA ASP A 85 7.72 -5.52 0.68
C ASP A 85 8.04 -4.86 -0.69
N PHE A 86 9.32 -4.87 -1.09
CA PHE A 86 9.80 -4.18 -2.28
C PHE A 86 10.61 -5.12 -3.19
N THR A 87 10.33 -5.03 -4.48
CA THR A 87 11.08 -5.71 -5.54
C THR A 87 12.44 -5.03 -5.79
N LYS A 88 13.32 -5.67 -6.57
CA LYS A 88 14.67 -5.15 -6.89
C LYS A 88 14.65 -3.83 -7.67
N ASP A 89 13.59 -3.59 -8.44
CA ASP A 89 13.31 -2.36 -9.17
C ASP A 89 12.55 -1.31 -8.33
N GLY A 90 12.41 -1.55 -7.02
CA GLY A 90 11.87 -0.59 -6.05
C GLY A 90 10.35 -0.46 -6.07
N LYS A 91 9.62 -1.43 -6.64
CA LYS A 91 8.17 -1.44 -6.66
C LYS A 91 7.63 -2.04 -5.36
N ALA A 92 6.68 -1.35 -4.72
CA ALA A 92 5.99 -1.85 -3.55
C ALA A 92 4.98 -2.94 -3.95
N VAL A 93 5.10 -4.12 -3.33
CA VAL A 93 4.26 -5.29 -3.57
C VAL A 93 3.68 -5.79 -2.25
N VAL A 94 2.52 -6.42 -2.32
CA VAL A 94 1.81 -6.90 -1.12
C VAL A 94 2.08 -8.38 -0.92
N ILE A 95 2.94 -8.70 0.05
CA ILE A 95 3.38 -10.04 0.39
C ILE A 95 3.99 -10.05 1.80
N HIS A 96 3.75 -11.13 2.56
CA HIS A 96 4.21 -11.22 3.96
C HIS A 96 5.67 -11.69 4.08
N ASP A 97 5.99 -12.83 3.47
CA ASP A 97 7.29 -13.46 3.63
C ASP A 97 8.32 -12.73 2.77
N SER A 98 9.58 -12.69 3.23
CA SER A 98 10.69 -12.16 2.42
C SER A 98 11.02 -13.03 1.20
N THR A 99 10.41 -14.22 1.11
CA THR A 99 10.50 -15.15 -0.02
C THR A 99 9.12 -15.43 -0.59
N VAL A 100 9.06 -15.77 -1.87
CA VAL A 100 7.78 -16.10 -2.54
C VAL A 100 7.35 -17.56 -2.31
N ASP A 101 8.20 -18.35 -1.65
CA ASP A 101 8.13 -19.81 -1.57
C ASP A 101 6.88 -20.36 -0.88
N ARG A 102 6.36 -19.70 0.16
CA ARG A 102 5.24 -20.27 0.94
C ARG A 102 3.90 -20.10 0.21
N THR A 103 3.66 -18.95 -0.40
CA THR A 103 2.35 -18.55 -0.91
C THR A 103 2.23 -18.67 -2.43
N THR A 104 3.34 -18.89 -3.15
CA THR A 104 3.32 -18.92 -4.61
C THR A 104 3.93 -20.17 -5.23
N ASN A 105 3.86 -20.30 -6.55
CA ASN A 105 4.56 -21.32 -7.34
C ASN A 105 6.03 -20.97 -7.63
N GLY A 106 6.54 -19.83 -7.17
CA GLY A 106 7.93 -19.41 -7.31
C GLY A 106 8.83 -19.85 -6.16
N LYS A 107 10.12 -19.52 -6.27
CA LYS A 107 11.11 -19.62 -5.19
C LYS A 107 12.09 -18.46 -5.24
N GLY A 108 12.55 -17.98 -4.09
CA GLY A 108 13.57 -16.93 -3.96
C GLY A 108 13.09 -15.69 -3.19
N LEU A 109 14.00 -14.75 -2.98
CA LEU A 109 13.73 -13.53 -2.21
C LEU A 109 12.91 -12.54 -3.05
N VAL A 110 11.92 -11.88 -2.42
CA VAL A 110 11.10 -10.83 -3.05
C VAL A 110 11.97 -9.74 -3.67
N GLY A 111 13.00 -9.32 -2.93
CA GLY A 111 13.97 -8.30 -3.36
C GLY A 111 14.90 -8.72 -4.51
N GLU A 112 14.79 -9.94 -5.04
CA GLU A 112 15.56 -10.41 -6.21
C GLU A 112 14.73 -10.44 -7.50
N PHE A 113 13.42 -10.24 -7.42
CA PHE A 113 12.53 -10.14 -8.58
C PHE A 113 12.33 -8.69 -9.02
N THR A 114 12.11 -8.45 -10.32
CA THR A 114 11.41 -7.23 -10.78
C THR A 114 9.91 -7.36 -10.52
N PHE A 115 9.18 -6.26 -10.59
CA PHE A 115 7.72 -6.33 -10.54
C PHE A 115 7.12 -7.17 -11.67
N GLU A 116 7.67 -7.08 -12.89
CA GLU A 116 7.19 -7.88 -14.02
C GLU A 116 7.43 -9.38 -13.83
N GLU A 117 8.51 -9.76 -13.16
CA GLU A 117 8.83 -11.16 -12.85
C GLU A 117 7.90 -11.69 -11.74
N ILE A 118 7.83 -10.98 -10.61
CA ILE A 118 7.07 -11.44 -9.44
C ILE A 118 5.56 -11.53 -9.70
N ARG A 119 5.03 -10.66 -10.55
CA ARG A 119 3.60 -10.62 -10.93
C ARG A 119 3.16 -11.83 -11.76
N LYS A 120 4.08 -12.61 -12.32
CA LYS A 120 3.77 -13.84 -13.06
C LYS A 120 3.51 -15.03 -12.14
N LEU A 121 3.87 -14.92 -10.86
CA LEU A 121 3.68 -15.97 -9.88
C LEU A 121 2.20 -16.09 -9.51
N ASP A 122 1.77 -17.33 -9.30
CA ASP A 122 0.43 -17.66 -8.85
C ASP A 122 0.40 -17.68 -7.31
N ALA A 123 -0.19 -16.65 -6.71
CA ALA A 123 -0.34 -16.47 -5.27
C ALA A 123 -1.52 -17.26 -4.66
N SER A 124 -2.27 -17.99 -5.47
CA SER A 124 -3.38 -18.84 -5.03
C SER A 124 -3.02 -20.32 -4.96
N CYS A 125 -2.01 -20.77 -5.71
CA CYS A 125 -1.77 -22.19 -6.01
C CYS A 125 -1.53 -23.09 -4.79
N LYS A 126 -1.13 -22.53 -3.66
CA LYS A 126 -0.87 -23.26 -2.40
C LYS A 126 -1.99 -23.12 -1.36
N HIS A 127 -3.01 -22.32 -1.66
CA HIS A 127 -4.14 -22.12 -0.78
C HIS A 127 -5.10 -23.31 -0.87
N PRO A 128 -5.69 -23.81 0.24
CA PRO A 128 -6.64 -24.94 0.21
C PRO A 128 -7.88 -24.72 -0.68
N LEU A 129 -8.23 -23.46 -0.95
CA LEU A 129 -9.34 -23.06 -1.82
C LEU A 129 -8.87 -22.57 -3.19
N SER A 130 -7.68 -22.94 -3.66
CA SER A 130 -7.09 -22.48 -4.93
C SER A 130 -8.04 -22.62 -6.13
N ASP A 131 -8.86 -23.66 -6.16
CA ASP A 131 -9.82 -23.91 -7.24
C ASP A 131 -10.87 -22.79 -7.40
N LYS A 132 -11.17 -22.06 -6.31
CA LYS A 132 -12.09 -20.91 -6.32
C LYS A 132 -11.41 -19.60 -6.71
N PHE A 133 -10.08 -19.56 -6.70
CA PHE A 133 -9.29 -18.35 -6.90
C PHE A 133 -8.21 -18.58 -7.96
N PRO A 134 -8.58 -18.90 -9.21
CA PRO A 134 -7.61 -19.34 -10.20
C PRO A 134 -6.64 -18.21 -10.58
N LYS A 135 -5.35 -18.42 -10.31
CA LYS A 135 -4.23 -17.57 -10.77
C LYS A 135 -4.26 -16.14 -10.21
N GLU A 136 -4.56 -16.00 -8.92
CA GLU A 136 -4.28 -14.73 -8.23
C GLU A 136 -2.80 -14.39 -8.34
N LYS A 137 -2.50 -13.09 -8.41
CA LYS A 137 -1.13 -12.57 -8.54
C LYS A 137 -0.74 -11.87 -7.26
N ILE A 138 0.56 -11.72 -7.05
CA ILE A 138 1.08 -10.75 -6.07
C ILE A 138 0.73 -9.34 -6.58
N PRO A 139 -0.10 -8.57 -5.87
CA PRO A 139 -0.52 -7.25 -6.35
C PRO A 139 0.51 -6.19 -5.99
N ALA A 140 0.51 -5.11 -6.77
CA ALA A 140 1.19 -3.88 -6.36
C ALA A 140 0.39 -3.19 -5.24
N LEU A 141 1.08 -2.43 -4.40
CA LEU A 141 0.42 -1.65 -3.35
C LEU A 141 -0.67 -0.72 -3.89
N GLU A 142 -0.44 -0.08 -5.05
CA GLU A 142 -1.41 0.84 -5.62
C GLU A 142 -2.72 0.15 -6.01
N GLU A 143 -2.66 -1.09 -6.50
CA GLU A 143 -3.85 -1.88 -6.87
C GLU A 143 -4.67 -2.24 -5.64
N VAL A 144 -4.00 -2.57 -4.52
CA VAL A 144 -4.65 -2.86 -3.24
C VAL A 144 -5.32 -1.60 -2.68
N VAL A 145 -4.63 -0.47 -2.72
CA VAL A 145 -5.17 0.83 -2.26
C VAL A 145 -6.39 1.24 -3.08
N GLU A 146 -6.32 1.14 -4.40
CA GLU A 146 -7.44 1.45 -5.30
C GLU A 146 -8.65 0.58 -4.99
N LEU A 147 -8.44 -0.74 -4.91
CA LEU A 147 -9.50 -1.68 -4.59
C LEU A 147 -10.12 -1.40 -3.22
N CYS A 148 -9.31 -1.31 -2.17
CA CYS A 148 -9.81 -1.10 -0.80
C CYS A 148 -10.53 0.23 -0.67
N SER A 149 -10.04 1.29 -1.33
CA SER A 149 -10.71 2.59 -1.37
C SER A 149 -12.07 2.48 -2.06
N SER A 150 -12.16 1.80 -3.20
CA SER A 150 -13.43 1.57 -3.91
C SER A 150 -14.45 0.75 -3.11
N LEU A 151 -13.97 -0.18 -2.26
CA LEU A 151 -14.80 -1.01 -1.38
C LEU A 151 -15.15 -0.33 -0.05
N GLY A 152 -14.58 0.85 0.23
CA GLY A 152 -14.74 1.57 1.49
C GLY A 152 -14.12 0.86 2.70
N LEU A 153 -13.10 0.01 2.48
CA LEU A 153 -12.37 -0.68 3.54
C LEU A 153 -11.34 0.26 4.18
N LYS A 154 -11.19 0.18 5.50
CA LYS A 154 -10.01 0.73 6.18
C LYS A 154 -8.80 -0.15 5.93
N MET A 155 -7.62 0.46 5.84
CA MET A 155 -6.36 -0.24 5.53
C MET A 155 -5.37 -0.05 6.68
N LEU A 156 -4.86 -1.16 7.21
CA LEU A 156 -3.69 -1.20 8.09
C LEU A 156 -2.52 -1.77 7.27
N ILE A 157 -1.46 -0.98 7.11
CA ILE A 157 -0.33 -1.33 6.25
C ILE A 157 0.87 -1.67 7.12
N GLU A 158 1.32 -2.92 7.12
CA GLU A 158 2.57 -3.33 7.74
C GLU A 158 3.72 -3.23 6.73
N ILE A 159 4.80 -2.52 7.07
CA ILE A 159 5.98 -2.36 6.21
C ILE A 159 7.09 -3.28 6.75
N LYS A 160 7.60 -4.19 5.93
CA LYS A 160 8.69 -5.10 6.35
C LYS A 160 10.03 -4.38 6.42
N LYS A 161 10.75 -4.58 7.54
CA LYS A 161 12.06 -3.98 7.85
C LYS A 161 13.24 -4.55 7.05
N GLY A 162 13.04 -5.66 6.33
CA GLY A 162 14.09 -6.39 5.62
C GLY A 162 14.47 -5.84 4.25
N THR A 163 13.91 -4.70 3.84
CA THR A 163 14.10 -4.15 2.51
C THR A 163 15.40 -3.36 2.44
N ASN A 164 16.08 -3.40 1.28
CA ASN A 164 17.23 -2.52 0.97
C ASN A 164 16.86 -1.01 0.95
N VAL A 165 15.60 -0.68 1.29
CA VAL A 165 15.05 0.65 1.38
C VAL A 165 14.99 1.02 2.86
N LYS A 166 15.58 2.14 3.26
CA LYS A 166 15.49 2.60 4.66
C LYS A 166 14.01 2.79 5.02
N GLU A 167 13.63 2.44 6.24
CA GLU A 167 12.24 2.57 6.73
C GLU A 167 11.67 3.99 6.53
N SER A 168 12.51 5.02 6.67
CA SER A 168 12.17 6.41 6.36
C SER A 168 11.76 6.64 4.90
N ASP A 169 12.43 5.95 3.98
CA ASP A 169 12.26 6.09 2.54
C ASP A 169 11.05 5.28 2.08
N ALA A 170 10.83 4.09 2.67
CA ALA A 170 9.63 3.28 2.46
C ALA A 170 8.36 4.00 2.97
N SER A 171 8.42 4.56 4.17
CA SER A 171 7.30 5.35 4.73
C SER A 171 7.04 6.60 3.90
N SER A 172 8.09 7.26 3.39
CA SER A 172 7.95 8.43 2.50
C SER A 172 7.39 8.04 1.14
N TYR A 173 7.79 6.91 0.56
CA TYR A 173 7.26 6.37 -0.69
C TYR A 173 5.77 6.06 -0.56
N ILE A 174 5.37 5.37 0.50
CA ILE A 174 3.97 5.02 0.76
C ILE A 174 3.16 6.29 1.00
N LYS A 175 3.67 7.24 1.81
CA LYS A 175 3.01 8.53 1.98
C LYS A 175 2.84 9.23 0.63
N LEU A 176 3.90 9.42 -0.15
CA LEU A 176 3.82 10.16 -1.41
C LEU A 176 2.89 9.48 -2.42
N ASN A 177 3.03 8.17 -2.64
CA ASN A 177 2.25 7.46 -3.65
C ASN A 177 0.82 7.24 -3.19
N VAL A 178 0.59 6.77 -1.96
CA VAL A 178 -0.77 6.52 -1.47
C VAL A 178 -1.52 7.85 -1.24
N LEU A 179 -0.89 8.91 -0.70
CA LEU A 179 -1.54 10.23 -0.61
C LEU A 179 -1.81 10.80 -2.00
N SER A 180 -0.85 10.72 -2.93
CA SER A 180 -1.07 11.24 -4.29
C SER A 180 -2.23 10.52 -4.99
N PHE A 181 -2.32 9.20 -4.83
CA PHE A 181 -3.38 8.37 -5.40
C PHE A 181 -4.74 8.75 -4.82
N LEU A 182 -4.84 8.86 -3.49
CA LEU A 182 -6.08 9.26 -2.82
C LEU A 182 -6.48 10.72 -3.09
N THR A 183 -5.52 11.59 -3.44
CA THR A 183 -5.83 12.97 -3.90
C THR A 183 -6.29 13.04 -5.35
N GLN A 184 -5.83 12.13 -6.24
CA GLN A 184 -6.23 12.09 -7.64
C GLN A 184 -7.64 11.50 -7.84
N SER A 185 -8.09 10.62 -6.95
CA SER A 185 -9.45 10.04 -6.98
C SER A 185 -10.54 10.93 -6.34
N VAL A 186 -10.20 12.16 -5.91
CA VAL A 186 -11.07 13.19 -5.29
C VAL A 186 -12.22 12.64 -4.44
N CYS A 187 -11.90 12.16 -3.23
CA CYS A 187 -12.78 12.22 -2.06
C CYS A 187 -11.95 11.94 -0.79
N SER A 188 -12.24 12.66 0.30
CA SER A 188 -11.40 12.76 1.51
C SER A 188 -10.88 11.41 2.02
N ALA A 189 -9.56 11.20 1.93
CA ALA A 189 -8.90 10.05 2.51
C ALA A 189 -8.13 10.46 3.77
N HIS A 190 -8.57 9.91 4.89
CA HIS A 190 -7.96 10.13 6.19
C HIS A 190 -6.91 9.04 6.45
N PHE A 191 -5.63 9.40 6.35
CA PHE A 191 -4.53 8.52 6.77
C PHE A 191 -4.36 8.59 8.28
N HIS A 192 -4.76 7.53 8.99
CA HIS A 192 -4.21 7.25 10.32
C HIS A 192 -3.10 6.22 10.19
N LEU A 193 -1.87 6.69 9.97
CA LEU A 193 -0.68 5.92 10.31
C LEU A 193 -0.56 5.93 11.84
N ASN A 194 -1.31 5.05 12.51
CA ASN A 194 -1.01 4.70 13.89
C ASN A 194 0.14 3.69 13.85
N LEU A 195 1.37 4.22 13.82
CA LEU A 195 2.55 3.46 14.19
C LEU A 195 2.50 3.32 15.72
N PHE A 196 2.26 2.09 16.20
CA PHE A 196 2.54 1.72 17.58
C PHE A 196 4.04 1.58 17.79
#